data_AF-A0A6J7PRA4-F1
#
_entry.id   AF-A0A6J7PRA4-F1
#
_cell.length_a   1.000
_cell.length_b   1.000
_cell.length_c   1.000
_cell.angle_alpha   90.00
_cell.angle_beta   90.00
_cell.angle_gamma   90.00
#
_symmetry.space_group_name_H-M   'P 1'
#
loop_
_entity.id
_entity.type
_entity.pdbx_description
1 polymer ?
#
loop_
_entity_poly.entity_id
_entity_poly.type
_entity_poly.pdbx_seq_one_letter_code
_entity_poly.pdbx_strand_id
1 'polypeptide(L)'
;MSDRRRTSTSNFGVSGRESHDASGFYNRFRAPELSQDQTILEPSPVSEPFQVGDARNMEAILDGSVALVITSPPYFAGKQYEEELERDGVPSSYLDYLTMLRDVFAECVKKLEPGGRVAINVANLGRKPYRSLSADIIKILEDDLGLLLRGEIIWQKAEGASGSCAWGSYRSASNPVIRDVTERVIVASKGRFDRARSVKDRAKRGLPHESTLSTDDFLSLTLDQWSLPPESAKRIGHPAPFPVALPAQLIRLYSFVDDLILDPFMGSGSTLVAASTLRRRFIGYDLDPSYVALAKTRVEEEGAVSEIHDEGLSASVLALDVLEEAGFQIDQKDIRIPHSGLSISAKALDINGGQWHMDVAGSATTVRGGMSKPDTVFRTLGRAAALRGSLGDSARIIILTSDLPEPRSDAATALRSVGPRLLHDVIDLRSEHAHLRLKKYANGETSPLPGFWSEETLNALPSPQ
;
A
#
# COMPACT_ATOMS: atom_id res chain seq x y z
N MET A 1 -15.48 45.85 26.68
CA MET A 1 -15.27 44.66 25.81
C MET A 1 -14.19 43.82 26.48
N SER A 2 -14.53 42.63 26.95
CA SER A 2 -13.70 41.87 27.89
C SER A 2 -12.43 41.33 27.24
N ASP A 3 -11.31 41.62 27.88
CA ASP A 3 -9.97 41.10 27.62
C ASP A 3 -9.98 39.56 27.81
N ARG A 4 -9.89 38.79 26.72
CA ARG A 4 -9.81 37.33 26.78
C ARG A 4 -8.37 36.95 27.14
N ARG A 5 -8.19 36.52 28.39
CA ARG A 5 -6.95 35.95 28.96
C ARG A 5 -6.19 35.10 27.94
N ARG A 6 -4.95 35.50 27.64
CA ARG A 6 -3.96 34.65 26.96
C ARG A 6 -3.65 33.45 27.86
N THR A 7 -3.80 32.25 27.30
CA THR A 7 -3.50 31.00 27.98
C THR A 7 -2.01 30.87 28.26
N SER A 8 -1.65 30.49 29.50
CA SER A 8 -0.29 30.15 29.90
C SER A 8 -0.04 28.66 29.71
N THR A 9 1.17 28.31 29.29
CA THR A 9 1.63 26.93 29.07
C THR A 9 1.80 26.14 30.36
N SER A 10 1.43 24.86 30.35
CA SER A 10 2.00 23.81 31.21
C SER A 10 3.05 23.00 30.41
N ASN A 11 3.96 22.34 31.12
CA ASN A 11 5.05 21.56 30.53
C ASN A 11 4.54 20.31 29.77
N PHE A 12 5.31 19.95 28.74
CA PHE A 12 5.18 18.80 27.85
C PHE A 12 4.59 17.53 28.49
N GLY A 13 3.59 16.92 27.82
CA GLY A 13 3.08 15.59 28.15
C GLY A 13 1.64 15.52 28.66
N VAL A 14 0.68 16.21 28.01
CA VAL A 14 -0.76 16.07 28.34
C VAL A 14 -1.55 15.55 27.14
N SER A 15 -2.43 14.57 27.40
CA SER A 15 -3.12 13.71 26.44
C SER A 15 -4.40 14.31 25.82
N GLY A 16 -4.43 15.62 25.57
CA GLY A 16 -5.58 16.31 24.99
C GLY A 16 -5.29 16.87 23.59
N ARG A 17 -6.23 16.73 22.64
CA ARG A 17 -6.20 17.48 21.37
C ARG A 17 -6.43 18.97 21.64
N GLU A 18 -5.37 19.67 21.97
CA GLU A 18 -5.32 21.13 21.93
C GLU A 18 -4.53 21.55 20.69
N SER A 19 -5.03 22.54 19.94
CA SER A 19 -4.29 23.12 18.81
C SER A 19 -3.08 23.85 19.38
N HIS A 20 -1.91 23.21 19.29
CA HIS A 20 -0.66 23.81 19.70
C HIS A 20 -0.23 24.86 18.68
N ASP A 21 0.05 26.09 19.13
CA ASP A 21 0.74 27.09 18.32
C ASP A 21 2.20 26.65 18.11
N ALA A 22 2.46 26.01 16.96
CA ALA A 22 3.78 25.54 16.58
C ALA A 22 4.68 26.64 15.97
N SER A 23 4.23 27.91 15.93
CA SER A 23 4.96 29.00 15.28
C SER A 23 6.38 29.16 15.83
N GLY A 24 6.56 28.96 17.14
CA GLY A 24 7.90 29.00 17.77
C GLY A 24 8.87 27.92 17.29
N PHE A 25 8.39 26.75 16.87
CA PHE A 25 9.21 25.70 16.27
C PHE A 25 9.62 26.10 14.85
N TYR A 26 8.66 26.49 14.02
CA TYR A 26 8.86 26.79 12.60
C TYR A 26 9.66 28.08 12.37
N ASN A 27 9.53 29.09 13.24
CA ASN A 27 10.32 30.33 13.17
C ASN A 27 11.84 30.12 13.33
N ARG A 28 12.29 28.92 13.72
CA ARG A 28 13.71 28.56 13.81
C ARG A 28 14.30 28.12 12.47
N PHE A 29 13.45 27.86 11.47
CA PHE A 29 13.85 27.41 10.15
C PHE A 29 13.42 28.46 9.12
N ARG A 30 14.19 28.60 8.04
CA ARG A 30 13.72 29.38 6.88
C ARG A 30 12.61 28.57 6.22
N ALA A 31 11.39 29.11 6.22
CA ALA A 31 10.28 28.47 5.52
C ALA A 31 10.63 28.32 4.03
N PRO A 32 10.32 27.18 3.41
CA PRO A 32 10.57 27.00 1.98
C PRO A 32 9.73 27.98 1.16
N GLU A 33 10.26 28.42 0.04
CA GLU A 33 9.51 29.26 -0.91
C GLU A 33 8.53 28.38 -1.69
N LEU A 34 7.23 28.61 -1.50
CA LEU A 34 6.19 27.83 -2.15
C LEU A 34 5.78 28.46 -3.48
N SER A 35 5.87 27.68 -4.56
CA SER A 35 5.39 28.04 -5.89
C SER A 35 3.88 28.23 -5.92
N GLN A 36 3.44 29.25 -6.63
CA GLN A 36 2.02 29.52 -6.92
C GLN A 36 1.58 28.95 -8.28
N ASP A 37 2.45 28.20 -8.96
CA ASP A 37 2.14 27.61 -10.26
C ASP A 37 0.91 26.66 -10.15
N GLN A 38 -0.03 26.87 -11.06
CA GLN A 38 -1.27 26.09 -11.20
C GLN A 38 -1.42 25.49 -12.60
N THR A 39 -0.34 25.49 -13.39
CA THR A 39 -0.34 24.94 -14.74
C THR A 39 -0.41 23.42 -14.66
N ILE A 40 -1.50 22.84 -15.17
CA ILE A 40 -1.68 21.39 -15.30
C ILE A 40 -1.98 21.13 -16.77
N LEU A 41 -1.20 20.25 -17.39
CA LEU A 41 -1.45 19.82 -18.77
C LEU A 41 -2.63 18.84 -18.82
N GLU A 42 -3.35 18.85 -19.93
CA GLU A 42 -4.39 17.86 -20.18
C GLU A 42 -3.77 16.46 -20.32
N PRO A 43 -4.40 15.40 -19.79
CA PRO A 43 -3.95 14.03 -19.99
C PRO A 43 -3.83 13.68 -21.47
N SER A 44 -2.61 13.38 -21.92
CA SER A 44 -2.35 12.86 -23.26
C SER A 44 -2.08 11.34 -23.22
N PRO A 45 -2.50 10.56 -24.23
CA PRO A 45 -2.09 9.17 -24.35
C PRO A 45 -0.56 9.04 -24.38
N VAL A 46 -0.04 7.99 -23.74
CA VAL A 46 1.38 7.60 -23.85
C VAL A 46 1.43 6.47 -24.89
N SER A 47 1.90 6.78 -26.10
CA SER A 47 1.91 5.81 -27.20
C SER A 47 2.91 4.68 -26.98
N GLU A 48 4.06 4.98 -26.38
CA GLU A 48 5.14 4.03 -26.10
C GLU A 48 5.51 4.12 -24.61
N PRO A 49 4.85 3.37 -23.71
CA PRO A 49 5.08 3.50 -22.27
C PRO A 49 6.33 2.74 -21.78
N PHE A 50 6.97 1.95 -22.63
CA PHE A 50 8.15 1.14 -22.30
C PHE A 50 9.36 1.65 -23.10
N GLN A 51 10.20 2.48 -22.48
CA GLN A 51 11.31 3.14 -23.17
C GLN A 51 12.63 2.42 -22.90
N VAL A 52 13.27 1.95 -23.97
CA VAL A 52 14.70 1.57 -23.93
C VAL A 52 15.51 2.84 -24.11
N GLY A 53 16.12 3.34 -23.05
CA GLY A 53 16.85 4.60 -23.13
C GLY A 53 17.32 5.16 -21.80
N ASP A 54 18.14 6.20 -21.91
CA ASP A 54 18.72 6.89 -20.77
C ASP A 54 17.74 7.92 -20.18
N ALA A 55 17.34 7.70 -18.93
CA ALA A 55 16.39 8.56 -18.22
C ALA A 55 16.91 9.98 -17.95
N ARG A 56 18.17 10.30 -18.26
CA ARG A 56 18.66 11.69 -18.33
C ARG A 56 18.01 12.47 -19.48
N ASN A 57 17.44 11.78 -20.48
CA ASN A 57 16.79 12.37 -21.65
C ASN A 57 15.39 11.77 -21.84
N MET A 58 14.35 12.43 -21.32
CA MET A 58 12.97 11.95 -21.38
C MET A 58 12.10 12.76 -22.36
N GLU A 59 12.55 12.90 -23.61
CA GLU A 59 11.88 13.71 -24.65
C GLU A 59 10.49 13.21 -25.03
N ALA A 60 10.22 11.92 -24.84
CA ALA A 60 8.89 11.32 -25.07
C ALA A 60 7.81 11.82 -24.08
N ILE A 61 8.21 12.57 -23.04
CA ILE A 61 7.32 13.09 -21.99
C ILE A 61 7.37 14.61 -21.98
N LEU A 62 6.19 15.23 -21.96
CA LEU A 62 6.04 16.67 -21.81
C LEU A 62 6.47 17.12 -20.40
N ASP A 63 7.12 18.27 -20.31
CA ASP A 63 7.41 18.88 -19.02
C ASP A 63 6.11 19.26 -18.29
N GLY A 64 6.05 19.02 -16.99
CA GLY A 64 4.85 19.31 -16.20
C GLY A 64 3.67 18.35 -16.39
N SER A 65 3.83 17.19 -17.04
CA SER A 65 2.75 16.22 -17.27
C SER A 65 2.70 15.04 -16.30
N VAL A 66 3.75 14.83 -15.48
CA VAL A 66 3.87 13.68 -14.58
C VAL A 66 3.34 14.03 -13.19
N ALA A 67 2.44 13.20 -12.67
CA ALA A 67 1.84 13.40 -11.36
C ALA A 67 2.74 12.92 -10.22
N LEU A 68 3.37 11.77 -10.42
CA LEU A 68 4.13 11.04 -9.42
C LEU A 68 5.26 10.25 -10.08
N VAL A 69 6.47 10.38 -9.54
CA VAL A 69 7.62 9.54 -9.88
C VAL A 69 7.79 8.52 -8.77
N ILE A 70 7.87 7.23 -9.10
CA ILE A 70 8.21 6.17 -8.16
C ILE A 70 9.33 5.36 -8.77
N THR A 71 10.41 5.14 -8.03
CA THR A 71 11.56 4.41 -8.55
C THR A 71 12.45 3.84 -7.46
N SER A 72 13.36 2.97 -7.87
CA SER A 72 14.44 2.42 -7.05
C SER A 72 15.71 2.41 -7.89
N PRO A 73 16.61 3.41 -7.74
CA PRO A 73 17.82 3.49 -8.56
C PRO A 73 18.74 2.27 -8.35
N PRO A 74 19.62 1.96 -9.32
CA PRO A 74 20.62 0.90 -9.17
C PRO A 74 21.52 1.19 -7.95
N TYR A 75 21.78 0.17 -7.13
CA TYR A 75 22.62 0.30 -5.94
C TYR A 75 24.09 0.03 -6.32
N PHE A 76 24.95 1.05 -6.20
CA PHE A 76 26.40 0.99 -6.46
C PHE A 76 27.11 0.06 -5.45
N ALA A 77 26.90 -1.26 -5.56
CA ALA A 77 27.06 -2.24 -4.47
C ALA A 77 28.02 -3.40 -4.76
N GLY A 78 28.76 -3.40 -5.88
CA GLY A 78 29.84 -4.36 -6.11
C GLY A 78 29.43 -5.74 -6.65
N LYS A 79 28.17 -5.97 -7.07
CA LYS A 79 27.67 -7.33 -7.40
C LYS A 79 27.49 -7.53 -8.90
N GLN A 80 27.66 -8.76 -9.40
CA GLN A 80 27.51 -9.30 -10.78
C GLN A 80 26.77 -8.49 -11.86
N TYR A 81 25.74 -7.70 -11.51
CA TYR A 81 25.23 -6.62 -12.36
C TYR A 81 26.36 -5.72 -12.89
N GLU A 82 27.43 -5.55 -12.12
CA GLU A 82 28.63 -4.75 -12.41
C GLU A 82 29.62 -5.38 -13.40
N GLU A 83 29.60 -6.70 -13.62
CA GLU A 83 30.47 -7.32 -14.64
C GLU A 83 29.95 -7.05 -16.06
N GLU A 84 28.68 -6.63 -16.21
CA GLU A 84 28.07 -6.18 -17.47
C GLU A 84 28.10 -4.65 -17.64
N LEU A 85 28.70 -3.90 -16.69
CA LEU A 85 28.68 -2.42 -16.63
C LEU A 85 29.77 -1.70 -17.46
N GLU A 86 30.48 -2.39 -18.35
CA GLU A 86 31.28 -1.74 -19.42
C GLU A 86 30.38 -1.21 -20.57
N ARG A 87 29.24 -0.61 -20.24
CA ARG A 87 28.29 0.00 -21.19
C ARG A 87 28.34 1.53 -21.08
N ASP A 88 28.16 2.21 -22.20
CA ASP A 88 28.09 3.68 -22.24
C ASP A 88 27.02 4.22 -21.29
N GLY A 89 27.40 5.15 -20.41
CA GLY A 89 26.49 5.85 -19.51
C GLY A 89 26.48 5.36 -18.06
N VAL A 90 27.27 4.35 -17.69
CA VAL A 90 27.39 3.83 -16.32
C VAL A 90 28.44 4.60 -15.49
N PRO A 91 28.17 4.93 -14.21
CA PRO A 91 29.13 5.61 -13.34
C PRO A 91 30.40 4.82 -13.00
N SER A 92 31.57 5.46 -13.11
CA SER A 92 32.89 4.86 -12.81
C SER A 92 33.31 4.99 -11.34
N SER A 93 32.65 5.88 -10.59
CA SER A 93 32.91 6.14 -9.18
C SER A 93 31.61 6.44 -8.43
N TYR A 94 31.65 6.41 -7.10
CA TYR A 94 30.50 6.75 -6.28
C TYR A 94 30.03 8.21 -6.49
N LEU A 95 30.96 9.14 -6.75
CA LEU A 95 30.61 10.53 -7.05
C LEU A 95 29.97 10.67 -8.43
N ASP A 96 30.45 9.93 -9.44
CA ASP A 96 29.80 9.88 -10.75
C ASP A 96 28.40 9.28 -10.63
N TYR A 97 28.21 8.33 -9.70
CA TYR A 97 26.92 7.71 -9.44
C TYR A 97 25.93 8.72 -8.85
N LEU A 98 26.36 9.49 -7.85
CA LEU A 98 25.53 10.57 -7.29
C LEU A 98 25.23 11.65 -8.35
N THR A 99 26.19 11.95 -9.23
CA THR A 99 26.00 12.90 -10.33
C THR A 99 24.94 12.39 -11.31
N MET A 100 25.02 11.11 -11.71
CA MET A 100 24.03 10.47 -12.56
C MET A 100 22.63 10.51 -11.94
N LEU A 101 22.50 10.18 -10.64
CA LEU A 101 21.20 10.27 -9.94
C LEU A 101 20.67 11.69 -9.94
N ARG A 102 21.52 12.68 -9.65
CA ARG A 102 21.15 14.09 -9.63
C ARG A 102 20.67 14.56 -10.99
N ASP A 103 21.28 14.12 -12.09
CA ASP A 103 20.88 14.50 -13.44
C ASP A 103 19.56 13.82 -13.86
N VAL A 104 19.37 12.53 -13.54
CA VAL A 104 18.08 11.84 -13.77
C VAL A 104 16.97 12.49 -12.95
N PHE A 105 17.20 12.76 -11.66
CA PHE A 105 16.21 13.42 -10.82
C PHE A 105 15.92 14.85 -11.27
N ALA A 106 16.90 15.59 -11.79
CA ALA A 106 16.67 16.89 -12.40
C ALA A 106 15.71 16.79 -13.59
N GLU A 107 15.87 15.77 -14.44
CA GLU A 107 14.95 15.52 -15.55
C GLU A 107 13.55 15.14 -15.04
N CYS A 108 13.45 14.27 -14.02
CA CYS A 108 12.17 13.99 -13.35
C CYS A 108 11.49 15.25 -12.81
N VAL A 109 12.25 16.18 -12.21
CA VAL A 109 11.71 17.45 -11.70
C VAL A 109 11.12 18.30 -12.82
N LYS A 110 11.70 18.32 -14.02
CA LYS A 110 11.07 19.00 -15.17
C LYS A 110 9.74 18.36 -15.55
N LYS A 111 9.69 17.02 -15.59
CA LYS A 111 8.48 16.26 -15.97
C LYS A 111 7.35 16.38 -14.95
N LEU A 112 7.64 16.59 -13.67
CA LEU A 112 6.61 16.73 -12.63
C LEU A 112 5.72 17.96 -12.82
N GLU A 113 4.41 17.77 -12.67
CA GLU A 113 3.44 18.88 -12.52
C GLU A 113 3.70 19.65 -11.21
N PRO A 114 3.22 20.90 -11.07
CA PRO A 114 3.29 21.63 -9.80
C PRO A 114 2.56 20.89 -8.68
N GLY A 115 3.26 20.61 -7.57
CA GLY A 115 2.73 19.75 -6.52
C GLY A 115 2.74 18.25 -6.86
N GLY A 116 3.40 17.88 -7.95
CA GLY A 116 3.85 16.52 -8.25
C GLY A 116 4.85 16.03 -7.21
N ARG A 117 4.93 14.71 -7.04
CA ARG A 117 5.73 14.08 -5.99
C ARG A 117 6.75 13.10 -6.57
N VAL A 118 7.86 12.93 -5.87
CA VAL A 118 8.77 11.79 -6.06
C VAL A 118 8.69 10.88 -4.85
N ALA A 119 8.83 9.58 -5.05
CA ALA A 119 9.01 8.57 -4.02
C ALA A 119 10.15 7.64 -4.44
N ILE A 120 11.30 7.77 -3.78
CA ILE A 120 12.54 7.11 -4.19
C ILE A 120 12.94 6.08 -3.15
N ASN A 121 12.83 4.81 -3.50
CA ASN A 121 13.21 3.69 -2.64
C ASN A 121 14.71 3.44 -2.71
N VAL A 122 15.39 3.38 -1.55
CA VAL A 122 16.80 3.03 -1.47
C VAL A 122 17.17 2.21 -0.25
N ALA A 123 18.17 1.34 -0.43
CA ALA A 123 18.88 0.68 0.64
C ALA A 123 20.16 1.43 1.02
N ASN A 124 20.60 1.29 2.28
CA ASN A 124 21.93 1.73 2.68
C ASN A 124 23.01 0.85 2.02
N LEU A 125 24.16 1.44 1.70
CA LEU A 125 25.23 0.78 0.97
C LEU A 125 26.40 0.45 1.87
N GLY A 126 26.96 -0.74 1.66
CA GLY A 126 28.19 -1.18 2.31
C GLY A 126 28.06 -1.34 3.83
N ARG A 127 29.16 -1.81 4.43
CA ARG A 127 29.32 -1.93 5.90
C ARG A 127 30.63 -1.32 6.36
N LYS A 128 31.65 -1.37 5.50
CA LYS A 128 33.00 -0.80 5.70
C LYS A 128 33.54 -0.28 4.35
N PRO A 129 33.22 0.96 3.96
CA PRO A 129 32.43 1.95 4.69
C PRO A 129 30.92 1.65 4.64
N TYR A 130 30.19 2.09 5.67
CA TYR A 130 28.74 2.24 5.61
C TYR A 130 28.41 3.59 4.97
N ARG A 131 27.46 3.63 4.04
CA ARG A 131 27.02 4.82 3.33
C ARG A 131 25.50 4.90 3.35
N SER A 132 24.97 6.02 3.84
CA SER A 132 23.54 6.28 3.93
C SER A 132 23.04 6.88 2.62
N LEU A 133 22.75 6.05 1.62
CA LEU A 133 22.30 6.52 0.31
C LEU A 133 21.04 7.39 0.41
N SER A 134 20.19 7.12 1.39
CA SER A 134 19.03 7.97 1.72
C SER A 134 19.40 9.41 2.04
N ALA A 135 20.48 9.63 2.80
CA ALA A 135 20.93 10.97 3.16
C ALA A 135 21.48 11.71 1.92
N ASP A 136 22.20 11.01 1.05
CA ASP A 136 22.70 11.56 -0.19
C ASP A 136 21.56 11.93 -1.15
N ILE A 137 20.51 11.10 -1.24
CA ILE A 137 19.32 11.40 -2.04
C ILE A 137 18.53 12.57 -1.47
N ILE A 138 18.33 12.64 -0.15
CA ILE A 138 17.66 13.80 0.48
C ILE A 138 18.38 15.09 0.10
N LYS A 139 19.72 15.09 0.20
CA LYS A 139 20.54 16.23 -0.21
C LYS A 139 20.33 16.59 -1.69
N ILE A 140 20.36 15.62 -2.59
CA ILE A 140 20.13 15.87 -4.02
C ILE A 140 18.73 16.48 -4.25
N LEU A 141 17.69 15.91 -3.64
CA LEU A 141 16.32 16.38 -3.87
C LEU A 141 16.08 17.77 -3.26
N GLU A 142 16.49 18.00 -2.03
CA GLU A 142 16.22 19.23 -1.27
C GLU A 142 17.22 20.35 -1.59
N ASP A 143 18.52 20.09 -1.42
CA ASP A 143 19.56 21.13 -1.54
C ASP A 143 19.90 21.43 -3.01
N ASP A 144 20.06 20.41 -3.84
CA ASP A 144 20.53 20.59 -5.22
C ASP A 144 19.37 20.88 -6.21
N LEU A 145 18.19 20.31 -5.97
CA LEU A 145 17.04 20.39 -6.88
C LEU A 145 15.86 21.21 -6.33
N GLY A 146 15.91 21.65 -5.06
CA GLY A 146 14.91 22.54 -4.46
C GLY A 146 13.52 21.91 -4.28
N LEU A 147 13.43 20.58 -4.21
CA LEU A 147 12.19 19.90 -3.85
C LEU A 147 11.87 20.05 -2.37
N LEU A 148 10.59 20.00 -2.05
CA LEU A 148 10.10 20.11 -0.68
C LEU A 148 9.99 18.72 -0.05
N LEU A 149 10.90 18.40 0.88
CA LEU A 149 10.87 17.13 1.59
C LEU A 149 9.57 16.97 2.38
N ARG A 150 8.92 15.81 2.25
CA ARG A 150 7.71 15.45 3.02
C ARG A 150 8.01 14.51 4.19
N GLY A 151 9.08 13.74 4.07
CA GLY A 151 9.47 12.72 5.04
C GLY A 151 10.03 11.48 4.36
N GLU A 152 10.29 10.47 5.19
CA GLU A 152 10.78 9.16 4.77
C GLU A 152 9.79 8.10 5.26
N ILE A 153 9.52 7.10 4.41
CA ILE A 153 8.85 5.87 4.82
C ILE A 153 9.91 4.81 5.04
N ILE A 154 9.88 4.16 6.20
CA ILE A 154 10.72 3.03 6.58
C ILE A 154 10.02 1.75 6.13
N TRP A 155 10.49 1.19 5.02
CA TRP A 155 10.01 -0.10 4.55
C TRP A 155 10.76 -1.23 5.25
N GLN A 156 10.08 -1.94 6.14
CA GLN A 156 10.59 -3.12 6.81
C GLN A 156 10.36 -4.37 5.95
N LYS A 157 11.47 -4.97 5.47
CA LYS A 157 11.48 -6.15 4.61
C LYS A 157 11.44 -7.46 5.41
N ALA A 158 11.98 -7.45 6.61
CA ALA A 158 12.08 -8.63 7.44
C ALA A 158 11.93 -8.29 8.92
N GLU A 159 11.36 -9.23 9.67
CA GLU A 159 11.43 -9.23 11.12
C GLU A 159 12.78 -9.85 11.54
N GLY A 160 13.37 -9.37 12.65
CA GLY A 160 14.80 -9.47 13.01
C GLY A 160 15.46 -10.87 13.07
N ALA A 161 14.78 -11.94 12.68
CA ALA A 161 15.32 -13.29 12.52
C ALA A 161 15.68 -13.65 11.06
N SER A 162 16.08 -12.69 10.23
CA SER A 162 16.68 -13.04 8.92
C SER A 162 17.94 -13.91 9.15
N GLY A 163 18.14 -14.97 8.36
CA GLY A 163 19.31 -15.87 8.44
C GLY A 163 20.67 -15.23 8.12
N SER A 164 20.73 -13.90 7.97
CA SER A 164 21.98 -13.15 7.85
C SER A 164 22.73 -13.12 9.19
N CYS A 165 23.77 -13.96 9.28
CA CYS A 165 24.72 -14.01 10.40
C CYS A 165 25.83 -12.95 10.30
N ALA A 166 25.63 -11.89 9.49
CA ALA A 166 26.60 -10.82 9.31
C ALA A 166 26.58 -9.86 10.50
N TRP A 167 26.94 -10.36 11.68
CA TRP A 167 26.91 -9.66 12.97
C TRP A 167 28.22 -8.93 13.28
N GLY A 168 29.23 -9.05 12.43
CA GLY A 168 30.59 -8.67 12.79
C GLY A 168 31.10 -9.56 13.91
N SER A 169 31.52 -8.96 15.02
CA SER A 169 31.93 -9.70 16.21
C SER A 169 30.70 -10.16 17.01
N TYR A 170 30.33 -11.44 16.88
CA TYR A 170 29.20 -12.01 17.59
C TYR A 170 29.38 -11.93 19.12
N ARG A 171 28.37 -11.38 19.81
CA ARG A 171 28.36 -11.20 21.29
C ARG A 171 29.59 -10.47 21.83
N SER A 172 30.21 -9.63 21.02
CA SER A 172 31.38 -8.84 21.41
C SER A 172 31.21 -7.41 20.96
N ALA A 173 31.51 -6.48 21.86
CA ALA A 173 31.56 -5.04 21.57
C ALA A 173 32.76 -4.66 20.69
N SER A 174 33.65 -5.60 20.37
CA SER A 174 34.87 -5.32 19.58
C SER A 174 34.57 -4.74 18.20
N ASN A 175 33.53 -5.25 17.51
CA ASN A 175 33.10 -4.75 16.20
C ASN A 175 31.74 -5.36 15.79
N PRO A 176 30.63 -5.15 16.53
CA PRO A 176 29.32 -5.59 16.08
C PRO A 176 28.88 -4.78 14.85
N VAL A 177 28.09 -5.39 13.97
CA VAL A 177 27.55 -4.74 12.77
C VAL A 177 26.02 -4.79 12.78
N ILE A 178 25.40 -3.64 12.49
CA ILE A 178 23.95 -3.51 12.37
C ILE A 178 23.46 -4.29 11.14
N ARG A 179 22.32 -4.97 11.27
CA ARG A 179 21.68 -5.66 10.16
C ARG A 179 20.61 -4.77 9.55
N ASP A 180 20.77 -4.45 8.27
CA ASP A 180 19.78 -3.70 7.52
C ASP A 180 18.59 -4.58 7.17
N VAL A 181 17.51 -4.44 7.94
CA VAL A 181 16.21 -5.09 7.68
C VAL A 181 15.19 -4.13 7.07
N THR A 182 15.62 -2.89 6.80
CA THR A 182 14.78 -1.81 6.28
C THR A 182 15.38 -1.18 5.03
N GLU A 183 14.51 -0.60 4.22
CA GLU A 183 14.83 0.37 3.17
C GLU A 183 14.09 1.67 3.45
N ARG A 184 14.44 2.74 2.74
CA ARG A 184 13.84 4.06 2.90
C ARG A 184 13.22 4.50 1.59
N VAL A 185 11.97 4.95 1.64
CA VAL A 185 11.33 5.67 0.55
C VAL A 185 11.31 7.15 0.89
N ILE A 186 12.12 7.94 0.19
CA ILE A 186 12.20 9.39 0.38
C ILE A 186 11.09 10.02 -0.44
N VAL A 187 10.25 10.84 0.20
CA VAL A 187 9.12 11.52 -0.47
C VAL A 187 9.35 13.02 -0.49
N ALA A 188 9.29 13.63 -1.67
CA ALA A 188 9.42 15.09 -1.85
C ALA A 188 8.43 15.63 -2.89
N SER A 189 8.11 16.92 -2.83
CA SER A 189 7.12 17.58 -3.72
C SER A 189 7.73 18.74 -4.50
N LYS A 190 7.30 18.93 -5.75
CA LYS A 190 7.76 20.03 -6.61
C LYS A 190 7.06 21.34 -6.26
N GLY A 191 7.82 22.26 -5.67
CA GLY A 191 7.45 23.67 -5.44
C GLY A 191 6.30 23.92 -4.45
N ARG A 192 5.43 22.95 -4.18
CA ARG A 192 4.29 23.08 -3.26
C ARG A 192 3.90 21.72 -2.67
N PHE A 193 3.28 21.73 -1.49
CA PHE A 193 2.88 20.49 -0.79
C PHE A 193 1.49 19.96 -1.20
N ASP A 194 0.61 20.81 -1.71
CA ASP A 194 -0.69 20.43 -2.26
C ASP A 194 -0.60 20.18 -3.77
N ARG A 195 -1.65 19.60 -4.37
CA ARG A 195 -1.73 19.49 -5.84
C ARG A 195 -2.08 20.85 -6.44
N ALA A 196 -1.56 21.16 -7.63
CA ALA A 196 -2.08 22.31 -8.36
C ALA A 196 -3.55 22.10 -8.75
N ARG A 197 -4.36 23.13 -8.47
CA ARG A 197 -5.82 23.18 -8.62
C ARG A 197 -6.57 22.28 -7.63
N SER A 198 -7.73 22.76 -7.19
CA SER A 198 -8.62 21.98 -6.35
C SER A 198 -9.23 20.81 -7.13
N VAL A 199 -9.62 19.74 -6.43
CA VAL A 199 -10.36 18.58 -7.01
C VAL A 199 -11.58 19.05 -7.81
N LYS A 200 -12.31 20.06 -7.32
CA LYS A 200 -13.47 20.64 -8.01
C LYS A 200 -13.11 21.35 -9.32
N ASP A 201 -11.98 22.04 -9.38
CA ASP A 201 -11.50 22.68 -10.63
C ASP A 201 -10.96 21.63 -11.61
N ARG A 202 -10.27 20.60 -11.11
CA ARG A 202 -9.80 19.47 -11.93
C ARG A 202 -10.99 18.74 -12.59
N ALA A 203 -12.02 18.42 -11.84
CA ALA A 203 -13.25 17.80 -12.36
C ALA A 203 -13.93 18.64 -13.45
N LYS A 204 -14.04 19.97 -13.27
CA LYS A 204 -14.62 20.88 -14.27
C LYS A 204 -13.84 20.93 -15.59
N ARG A 205 -12.54 20.62 -15.54
CA ARG A 205 -11.62 20.68 -16.68
C ARG A 205 -11.35 19.30 -17.28
N GLY A 206 -12.01 18.25 -16.79
CA GLY A 206 -11.74 16.88 -17.24
C GLY A 206 -10.35 16.37 -16.85
N LEU A 207 -9.73 16.95 -15.82
CA LEU A 207 -8.42 16.52 -15.32
C LEU A 207 -8.59 15.37 -14.29
N PRO A 208 -7.55 14.53 -14.09
CA PRO A 208 -7.51 13.50 -13.06
C PRO A 208 -7.87 14.06 -11.69
N HIS A 209 -8.84 13.47 -11.01
CA HIS A 209 -9.36 14.00 -9.73
C HIS A 209 -9.96 12.95 -8.79
N GLU A 210 -10.21 11.74 -9.28
CA GLU A 210 -10.78 10.65 -8.49
C GLU A 210 -9.71 10.04 -7.57
N SER A 211 -10.00 9.99 -6.26
CA SER A 211 -9.17 9.32 -5.26
C SER A 211 -9.74 7.94 -4.95
N THR A 212 -8.86 6.96 -4.80
CA THR A 212 -9.21 5.55 -4.55
C THR A 212 -8.83 5.09 -3.14
N LEU A 213 -8.50 6.00 -2.21
CA LEU A 213 -8.19 5.63 -0.83
C LEU A 213 -9.46 5.48 0.00
N SER A 214 -9.55 4.39 0.75
CA SER A 214 -10.46 4.29 1.88
C SER A 214 -9.93 5.04 3.12
N THR A 215 -10.80 5.27 4.10
CA THR A 215 -10.40 5.85 5.39
C THR A 215 -9.35 5.02 6.11
N ASP A 216 -9.51 3.69 6.11
CA ASP A 216 -8.60 2.78 6.79
C ASP A 216 -7.22 2.74 6.10
N ASP A 217 -7.21 2.73 4.76
CA ASP A 217 -5.97 2.86 3.99
C ASP A 217 -5.29 4.18 4.28
N PHE A 218 -6.04 5.28 4.32
CA PHE A 218 -5.46 6.58 4.62
C PHE A 218 -4.77 6.60 6.00
N LEU A 219 -5.42 6.07 7.04
CA LEU A 219 -4.83 6.00 8.38
C LEU A 219 -3.60 5.10 8.44
N SER A 220 -3.60 3.98 7.71
CA SER A 220 -2.48 3.05 7.68
C SER A 220 -1.29 3.58 6.86
N LEU A 221 -1.56 4.07 5.66
CA LEU A 221 -0.54 4.49 4.70
C LEU A 221 0.09 5.83 5.08
N THR A 222 -0.56 6.64 5.91
CA THR A 222 0.04 7.88 6.45
C THR A 222 1.00 7.66 7.61
N LEU A 223 1.20 6.40 8.05
CA LEU A 223 2.29 6.03 8.95
C LEU A 223 3.62 5.96 8.19
N ASP A 224 4.70 6.24 8.90
CA ASP A 224 6.08 6.25 8.37
C ASP A 224 6.78 4.89 8.42
N GLN A 225 6.12 3.83 8.91
CA GLN A 225 6.67 2.47 8.92
C GLN A 225 5.73 1.49 8.22
N TRP A 226 6.21 0.89 7.13
CA TRP A 226 5.45 -0.09 6.35
C TRP A 226 6.13 -1.46 6.43
N SER A 227 5.37 -2.49 6.76
CA SER A 227 5.85 -3.88 6.76
C SER A 227 5.32 -4.57 5.51
N LEU A 228 6.21 -4.86 4.56
CA LEU A 228 5.89 -5.56 3.32
C LEU A 228 6.99 -6.61 3.06
N PRO A 229 6.64 -7.87 2.79
CA PRO A 229 7.64 -8.88 2.45
C PRO A 229 8.35 -8.52 1.12
N PRO A 230 9.64 -8.85 0.98
CA PRO A 230 10.38 -8.61 -0.25
C PRO A 230 9.89 -9.54 -1.38
N GLU A 231 10.12 -9.10 -2.60
CA GLU A 231 9.78 -9.85 -3.80
C GLU A 231 10.86 -10.90 -4.13
N SER A 232 10.47 -12.02 -4.74
CA SER A 232 11.42 -13.10 -5.05
C SER A 232 12.19 -12.78 -6.34
N ALA A 233 13.47 -12.40 -6.22
CA ALA A 233 14.37 -12.13 -7.35
C ALA A 233 14.40 -13.26 -8.39
N LYS A 234 14.42 -14.53 -7.93
CA LYS A 234 14.42 -15.72 -8.80
C LYS A 234 13.10 -15.89 -9.56
N ARG A 235 11.96 -15.53 -8.95
CA ARG A 235 10.64 -15.63 -9.59
C ARG A 235 10.50 -14.59 -10.69
N ILE A 236 10.93 -13.37 -10.41
CA ILE A 236 10.77 -12.23 -11.32
C ILE A 236 11.81 -12.24 -12.44
N GLY A 237 12.98 -12.87 -12.23
CA GLY A 237 14.08 -12.81 -13.19
C GLY A 237 14.83 -11.47 -13.15
N HIS A 238 14.75 -10.75 -12.02
CA HIS A 238 15.47 -9.51 -11.78
C HIS A 238 16.25 -9.64 -10.46
N PRO A 239 17.48 -9.13 -10.36
CA PRO A 239 18.32 -9.36 -9.17
C PRO A 239 17.83 -8.66 -7.91
N ALA A 240 17.09 -7.55 -8.04
CA ALA A 240 16.61 -6.76 -6.90
C ALA A 240 15.22 -6.09 -7.11
N PRO A 241 14.14 -6.85 -7.36
CA PRO A 241 12.81 -6.27 -7.48
C PRO A 241 12.27 -5.85 -6.11
N PHE A 242 11.63 -4.68 -6.04
CA PHE A 242 10.74 -4.35 -4.93
C PHE A 242 9.32 -4.91 -5.22
N PRO A 243 8.54 -5.25 -4.17
CA PRO A 243 7.21 -5.83 -4.33
C PRO A 243 6.24 -4.80 -4.93
N VAL A 244 5.35 -5.24 -5.81
CA VAL A 244 4.31 -4.40 -6.47
C VAL A 244 3.42 -3.68 -5.44
N ALA A 245 3.27 -4.24 -4.23
CA ALA A 245 2.52 -3.61 -3.15
C ALA A 245 3.11 -2.25 -2.72
N LEU A 246 4.43 -2.07 -2.77
CA LEU A 246 5.09 -0.82 -2.38
C LEU A 246 4.71 0.37 -3.29
N PRO A 247 4.90 0.33 -4.63
CA PRO A 247 4.43 1.37 -5.51
C PRO A 247 2.91 1.49 -5.50
N ALA A 248 2.15 0.40 -5.33
CA ALA A 248 0.69 0.46 -5.25
C ALA A 248 0.21 1.36 -4.10
N GLN A 249 0.81 1.23 -2.91
CA GLN A 249 0.50 2.08 -1.75
C GLN A 249 0.84 3.56 -2.01
N LEU A 250 1.98 3.82 -2.64
CA LEU A 250 2.41 5.18 -3.02
C LEU A 250 1.48 5.80 -4.07
N ILE A 251 1.08 5.04 -5.09
CA ILE A 251 0.15 5.47 -6.15
C ILE A 251 -1.20 5.83 -5.55
N ARG A 252 -1.74 4.99 -4.65
CA ARG A 252 -2.98 5.31 -3.93
C ARG A 252 -2.86 6.62 -3.17
N LEU A 253 -1.83 6.78 -2.35
CA LEU A 253 -1.59 7.99 -1.53
C LEU A 253 -1.41 9.28 -2.32
N TYR A 254 -0.70 9.22 -3.45
CA TYR A 254 -0.08 10.41 -4.05
C TYR A 254 -0.53 10.73 -5.48
N SER A 255 -1.48 9.98 -6.03
CA SER A 255 -2.04 10.21 -7.37
C SER A 255 -3.54 10.00 -7.45
N PHE A 256 -4.18 10.64 -8.42
CA PHE A 256 -5.56 10.36 -8.82
C PHE A 256 -5.61 9.27 -9.90
N VAL A 257 -6.79 8.68 -10.12
CA VAL A 257 -7.03 7.85 -11.31
C VAL A 257 -6.70 8.64 -12.58
N ASP A 258 -6.12 8.00 -13.59
CA ASP A 258 -5.65 8.58 -14.86
C ASP A 258 -4.46 9.55 -14.78
N ASP A 259 -3.92 9.81 -13.59
CA ASP A 259 -2.63 10.49 -13.46
C ASP A 259 -1.51 9.68 -14.15
N LEU A 260 -0.48 10.39 -14.63
CA LEU A 260 0.71 9.78 -15.24
C LEU A 260 1.78 9.48 -14.19
N ILE A 261 2.17 8.22 -14.08
CA ILE A 261 3.24 7.71 -13.21
C ILE A 261 4.52 7.49 -14.02
N LEU A 262 5.66 7.95 -13.51
CA LEU A 262 6.96 7.78 -14.16
C LEU A 262 7.88 6.90 -13.29
N ASP A 263 8.56 5.95 -13.91
CA ASP A 263 9.68 5.22 -13.31
C ASP A 263 10.95 5.36 -14.19
N PRO A 264 11.92 6.23 -13.83
CA PRO A 264 13.16 6.42 -14.59
C PRO A 264 14.14 5.23 -14.50
N PHE A 265 13.88 4.24 -13.64
CA PHE A 265 14.69 3.02 -13.49
C PHE A 265 13.76 1.81 -13.38
N MET A 266 12.94 1.57 -14.41
CA MET A 266 11.80 0.67 -14.30
C MET A 266 12.19 -0.80 -14.02
N GLY A 267 13.36 -1.25 -14.47
CA GLY A 267 13.81 -2.63 -14.34
C GLY A 267 12.73 -3.62 -14.78
N SER A 268 12.35 -4.54 -13.89
CA SER A 268 11.28 -5.51 -14.12
C SER A 268 9.84 -4.96 -14.11
N GLY A 269 9.63 -3.65 -13.99
CA GLY A 269 8.33 -3.01 -14.19
C GLY A 269 7.36 -3.05 -13.00
N SER A 270 7.80 -3.29 -11.76
CA SER A 270 6.89 -3.36 -10.59
C SER A 270 6.04 -2.10 -10.40
N THR A 271 6.60 -0.91 -10.64
CA THR A 271 5.84 0.37 -10.62
C THR A 271 4.78 0.41 -11.72
N LEU A 272 5.11 -0.06 -12.91
CA LEU A 272 4.26 0.00 -14.09
C LEU A 272 3.10 -0.99 -13.96
N VAL A 273 3.36 -2.19 -13.43
CA VAL A 273 2.30 -3.15 -13.06
C VAL A 273 1.33 -2.51 -12.07
N ALA A 274 1.84 -1.92 -10.97
CA ALA A 274 0.99 -1.27 -9.97
C ALA A 274 0.16 -0.11 -10.56
N ALA A 275 0.77 0.71 -11.42
CA ALA A 275 0.07 1.81 -12.08
C ALA A 275 -1.04 1.30 -13.01
N SER A 276 -0.76 0.28 -13.81
CA SER A 276 -1.73 -0.35 -14.70
C SER A 276 -2.93 -0.92 -13.93
N THR A 277 -2.68 -1.74 -12.90
CA THR A 277 -3.73 -2.33 -12.04
C THR A 277 -4.58 -1.26 -11.35
N LEU A 278 -3.98 -0.14 -10.94
CA LEU A 278 -4.68 0.95 -10.24
C LEU A 278 -5.29 1.99 -11.18
N ARG A 279 -5.42 1.71 -12.48
CA ARG A 279 -5.99 2.65 -13.48
C ARG A 279 -5.23 3.99 -13.52
N ARG A 280 -3.91 3.95 -13.48
CA ARG A 280 -3.04 5.10 -13.76
C ARG A 280 -2.33 4.87 -15.10
N ARG A 281 -2.07 5.97 -15.82
CA ARG A 281 -1.17 5.93 -16.97
C ARG A 281 0.25 5.79 -16.44
N PHE A 282 1.13 5.15 -17.21
CA PHE A 282 2.51 4.98 -16.80
C PHE A 282 3.47 5.14 -17.98
N ILE A 283 4.72 5.42 -17.64
CA ILE A 283 5.85 5.35 -18.54
C ILE A 283 7.10 5.00 -17.73
N GLY A 284 7.93 4.10 -18.26
CA GLY A 284 9.18 3.70 -17.62
C GLY A 284 10.36 3.76 -18.57
N TYR A 285 11.55 3.96 -18.02
CA TYR A 285 12.83 3.93 -18.72
C TYR A 285 13.76 2.89 -18.12
N ASP A 286 14.45 2.14 -18.98
CA ASP A 286 15.59 1.31 -18.61
C ASP A 286 16.60 1.29 -19.76
N LEU A 287 17.90 1.14 -19.42
CA LEU A 287 18.95 1.01 -20.42
C LEU A 287 18.99 -0.39 -21.02
N ASP A 288 18.53 -1.40 -20.29
CA ASP A 288 18.57 -2.78 -20.76
C ASP A 288 17.28 -3.19 -21.49
N PRO A 289 17.33 -3.48 -22.80
CA PRO A 289 16.15 -3.87 -23.56
C PRO A 289 15.51 -5.17 -23.07
N SER A 290 16.26 -6.05 -22.39
CA SER A 290 15.70 -7.28 -21.81
C SER A 290 14.81 -6.99 -20.61
N TYR A 291 15.17 -6.02 -19.76
CA TYR A 291 14.31 -5.58 -18.66
C TYR A 291 13.07 -4.85 -19.17
N VAL A 292 13.21 -4.05 -20.23
CA VAL A 292 12.06 -3.40 -20.88
C VAL A 292 11.08 -4.45 -21.43
N ALA A 293 11.58 -5.48 -22.11
CA ALA A 293 10.76 -6.58 -22.60
C ALA A 293 10.08 -7.34 -21.45
N LEU A 294 10.80 -7.63 -20.37
CA LEU A 294 10.25 -8.28 -19.18
C LEU A 294 9.15 -7.42 -18.52
N ALA A 295 9.38 -6.12 -18.34
CA ALA A 295 8.40 -5.19 -17.77
C ALA A 295 7.13 -5.17 -18.61
N LYS A 296 7.26 -5.15 -19.94
CA LYS A 296 6.12 -5.22 -20.86
C LYS A 296 5.32 -6.50 -20.68
N THR A 297 5.97 -7.67 -20.71
CA THR A 297 5.29 -8.95 -20.48
C THR A 297 4.57 -8.97 -19.13
N ARG A 298 5.22 -8.51 -18.06
CA ARG A 298 4.61 -8.48 -16.72
C ARG A 298 3.39 -7.56 -16.65
N VAL A 299 3.42 -6.41 -17.31
CA VAL A 299 2.24 -5.53 -17.37
C VAL A 299 1.12 -6.15 -18.21
N GLU A 300 1.43 -6.87 -19.29
CA GLU A 300 0.41 -7.58 -20.07
C GLU A 300 -0.23 -8.73 -19.28
N GLU A 301 0.55 -9.45 -18.46
CA GLU A 301 0.09 -10.60 -17.67
C GLU A 301 -0.57 -10.20 -16.33
N GLU A 302 0.01 -9.24 -15.61
CA GLU A 302 -0.39 -8.83 -14.25
C GLU A 302 -1.13 -7.48 -14.23
N GLY A 303 -0.89 -6.63 -15.24
CA GLY A 303 -1.37 -5.26 -15.29
C GLY A 303 -2.73 -5.08 -15.99
N ALA A 304 -3.36 -6.16 -16.44
CA ALA A 304 -4.75 -6.11 -16.88
C ALA A 304 -5.60 -5.43 -15.80
N VAL A 305 -6.51 -4.54 -16.22
CA VAL A 305 -7.53 -4.00 -15.31
C VAL A 305 -8.22 -5.21 -14.75
N SER A 306 -7.92 -5.47 -13.50
CA SER A 306 -8.53 -6.56 -12.84
C SER A 306 -9.97 -6.09 -12.61
N GLU A 307 -10.91 -6.64 -13.39
CA GLU A 307 -12.28 -6.83 -12.88
C GLU A 307 -12.25 -7.67 -11.58
N ILE A 308 -11.07 -8.19 -11.21
CA ILE A 308 -10.69 -8.53 -9.85
C ILE A 308 -10.66 -7.24 -8.99
N HIS A 309 -11.81 -6.93 -8.42
CA HIS A 309 -11.94 -6.50 -7.03
C HIS A 309 -10.67 -5.97 -6.36
N ASP A 310 -10.47 -4.68 -6.58
CA ASP A 310 -9.72 -3.72 -5.78
C ASP A 310 -9.35 -4.23 -4.37
N GLU A 311 -8.11 -4.69 -4.20
CA GLU A 311 -7.52 -4.99 -2.89
C GLU A 311 -7.30 -3.73 -2.02
N GLY A 312 -7.90 -2.59 -2.38
CA GLY A 312 -7.98 -1.37 -1.56
C GLY A 312 -9.22 -0.50 -1.83
N LEU A 313 -10.28 -1.03 -2.45
CA LEU A 313 -11.61 -0.76 -1.94
C LEU A 313 -11.54 -1.49 -0.62
N SER A 314 -11.72 -0.79 0.50
CA SER A 314 -11.77 -1.44 1.81
C SER A 314 -12.52 -2.75 1.63
N ALA A 315 -11.96 -3.89 2.02
CA ALA A 315 -12.59 -5.19 1.77
C ALA A 315 -14.08 -5.20 2.22
N SER A 316 -14.47 -4.24 3.08
CA SER A 316 -15.86 -3.86 3.37
C SER A 316 -16.70 -3.41 2.17
N VAL A 317 -16.23 -2.56 1.26
CA VAL A 317 -17.00 -2.11 0.09
C VAL A 317 -17.19 -3.25 -0.91
N LEU A 318 -16.12 -4.01 -1.20
CA LEU A 318 -16.22 -5.24 -1.99
C LEU A 318 -17.25 -6.20 -1.41
N ALA A 319 -17.13 -6.48 -0.11
CA ALA A 319 -18.06 -7.33 0.60
C ALA A 319 -19.51 -6.84 0.47
N LEU A 320 -19.74 -5.52 0.53
CA LEU A 320 -21.08 -4.95 0.40
C LEU A 320 -21.67 -5.18 -0.99
N ASP A 321 -20.88 -4.96 -2.04
CA ASP A 321 -21.34 -5.19 -3.43
C ASP A 321 -21.68 -6.67 -3.64
N VAL A 322 -20.82 -7.59 -3.18
CA VAL A 322 -21.05 -9.04 -3.26
C VAL A 322 -22.32 -9.46 -2.50
N LEU A 323 -22.61 -8.83 -1.37
CA LEU A 323 -23.84 -9.11 -0.61
C LEU A 323 -25.09 -8.62 -1.36
N GLU A 324 -25.05 -7.42 -1.92
CA GLU A 324 -26.16 -6.85 -2.70
C GLU A 324 -26.42 -7.69 -3.96
N GLU A 325 -25.37 -8.12 -4.68
CA GLU A 325 -25.47 -9.02 -5.84
C GLU A 325 -26.01 -10.41 -5.48
N ALA A 326 -25.66 -10.91 -4.29
CA ALA A 326 -26.22 -12.17 -3.77
C ALA A 326 -27.72 -12.04 -3.44
N GLY A 327 -28.25 -10.82 -3.33
CA GLY A 327 -29.66 -10.53 -3.08
C GLY A 327 -29.98 -10.11 -1.64
N PHE A 328 -28.97 -9.79 -0.82
CA PHE A 328 -29.21 -9.21 0.49
C PHE A 328 -29.61 -7.74 0.38
N GLN A 329 -30.54 -7.31 1.24
CA GLN A 329 -30.79 -5.88 1.46
C GLN A 329 -29.90 -5.37 2.59
N ILE A 330 -29.01 -4.42 2.31
CA ILE A 330 -28.17 -3.82 3.36
C ILE A 330 -29.02 -2.88 4.22
N ASP A 331 -29.21 -3.23 5.50
CA ASP A 331 -29.93 -2.42 6.49
C ASP A 331 -29.03 -1.28 6.97
N GLN A 332 -27.81 -1.60 7.40
CA GLN A 332 -26.87 -0.66 7.98
C GLN A 332 -25.41 -1.05 7.68
N LYS A 333 -24.53 -0.05 7.52
CA LYS A 333 -23.10 -0.18 7.22
C LYS A 333 -22.26 0.34 8.40
N ASP A 334 -21.10 -0.26 8.65
CA ASP A 334 -20.12 0.14 9.69
C ASP A 334 -20.71 0.35 11.09
N ILE A 335 -21.41 -0.67 11.58
CA ILE A 335 -22.22 -0.58 12.79
C ILE A 335 -21.38 -0.91 14.01
N ARG A 336 -21.44 -0.06 15.03
CA ARG A 336 -20.93 -0.40 16.36
C ARG A 336 -21.94 -1.25 17.11
N ILE A 337 -21.53 -2.45 17.54
CA ILE A 337 -22.38 -3.34 18.33
C ILE A 337 -22.33 -2.93 19.80
N PRO A 338 -23.47 -2.51 20.41
CA PRO A 338 -23.51 -2.10 21.81
C PRO A 338 -22.94 -3.16 22.75
N HIS A 339 -22.28 -2.73 23.82
CA HIS A 339 -21.72 -3.58 24.87
C HIS A 339 -20.66 -4.62 24.44
N SER A 340 -20.29 -4.67 23.15
CA SER A 340 -19.24 -5.55 22.63
C SER A 340 -17.86 -4.86 22.52
N GLY A 341 -17.85 -3.53 22.38
CA GLY A 341 -16.65 -2.77 22.02
C GLY A 341 -16.21 -2.97 20.56
N LEU A 342 -16.99 -3.67 19.74
CA LEU A 342 -16.69 -4.02 18.37
C LEU A 342 -17.59 -3.29 17.37
N SER A 343 -17.12 -3.19 16.14
CA SER A 343 -17.90 -2.84 14.96
C SER A 343 -17.95 -4.02 13.99
N ILE A 344 -19.01 -4.07 13.18
CA ILE A 344 -19.15 -4.99 12.04
C ILE A 344 -19.32 -4.19 10.75
N SER A 345 -18.90 -4.76 9.63
CA SER A 345 -18.95 -4.09 8.32
C SER A 345 -20.37 -3.86 7.83
N ALA A 346 -21.28 -4.82 8.04
CA ALA A 346 -22.66 -4.67 7.60
C ALA A 346 -23.65 -5.48 8.45
N LYS A 347 -24.86 -4.96 8.54
CA LYS A 347 -26.05 -5.73 8.88
C LYS A 347 -26.95 -5.78 7.64
N ALA A 348 -27.34 -6.98 7.28
CA ALA A 348 -28.08 -7.26 6.05
C ALA A 348 -29.33 -8.09 6.34
N LEU A 349 -30.32 -8.00 5.45
CA LEU A 349 -31.58 -8.72 5.51
C LEU A 349 -31.68 -9.70 4.34
N ASP A 350 -32.09 -10.93 4.63
CA ASP A 350 -32.51 -11.89 3.61
C ASP A 350 -33.92 -11.55 3.07
N ILE A 351 -34.38 -12.29 2.06
CA ILE A 351 -35.69 -12.11 1.41
C ILE A 351 -36.88 -12.24 2.37
N ASN A 352 -36.70 -12.94 3.50
CA ASN A 352 -37.72 -13.11 4.53
C ASN A 352 -37.60 -12.07 5.66
N GLY A 353 -36.69 -11.10 5.54
CA GLY A 353 -36.39 -10.10 6.57
C GLY A 353 -35.55 -10.62 7.73
N GLY A 354 -34.95 -11.81 7.61
CA GLY A 354 -34.04 -12.36 8.60
C GLY A 354 -32.72 -11.58 8.65
N GLN A 355 -32.21 -11.33 9.85
CA GLN A 355 -31.03 -10.49 10.06
C GLN A 355 -29.72 -11.28 10.02
N TRP A 356 -28.75 -10.71 9.32
CA TRP A 356 -27.40 -11.26 9.18
C TRP A 356 -26.34 -10.20 9.50
N HIS A 357 -25.28 -10.62 10.17
CA HIS A 357 -24.19 -9.77 10.62
C HIS A 357 -22.92 -10.16 9.87
N MET A 358 -22.34 -9.22 9.13
CA MET A 358 -21.20 -9.43 8.25
C MET A 358 -20.00 -8.69 8.81
N ASP A 359 -18.90 -9.41 9.03
CA ASP A 359 -17.62 -8.79 9.37
C ASP A 359 -16.59 -9.18 8.32
N VAL A 360 -15.88 -8.17 7.80
CA VAL A 360 -14.79 -8.42 6.86
C VAL A 360 -13.51 -8.63 7.63
N ALA A 361 -13.02 -9.86 7.61
CA ALA A 361 -11.68 -10.16 8.07
C ALA A 361 -10.72 -9.70 6.97
N GLY A 362 -9.96 -8.63 7.25
CA GLY A 362 -8.82 -8.25 6.41
C GLY A 362 -7.95 -9.47 6.15
N SER A 363 -7.44 -9.58 4.91
CA SER A 363 -6.87 -10.81 4.39
C SER A 363 -5.93 -11.49 5.39
N ALA A 364 -5.88 -12.82 5.36
CA ALA A 364 -4.82 -13.58 6.03
C ALA A 364 -3.40 -13.20 5.54
N THR A 365 -3.24 -12.18 4.68
CA THR A 365 -2.00 -11.67 4.12
C THR A 365 -1.68 -10.22 4.51
N THR A 366 -2.66 -9.38 4.86
CA THR A 366 -2.43 -8.02 5.38
C THR A 366 -2.44 -8.02 6.89
N VAL A 367 -1.28 -8.38 7.43
CA VAL A 367 -0.92 -8.17 8.81
C VAL A 367 -0.91 -6.67 9.10
N ARG A 368 -1.77 -6.17 10.00
CA ARG A 368 -1.46 -4.92 10.72
C ARG A 368 -0.12 -5.15 11.40
N GLY A 369 0.86 -4.27 11.20
CA GLY A 369 2.24 -4.47 11.68
C GLY A 369 2.30 -5.09 13.09
N GLY A 370 2.95 -6.25 13.22
CA GLY A 370 3.13 -6.98 14.47
C GLY A 370 2.20 -8.18 14.74
N MET A 371 1.33 -8.58 13.81
CA MET A 371 0.47 -9.79 13.94
C MET A 371 0.85 -10.89 12.94
N SER A 372 1.10 -12.10 13.38
CA SER A 372 1.25 -13.26 12.47
C SER A 372 -0.09 -13.62 11.78
N LYS A 373 -0.06 -14.41 10.69
CA LYS A 373 -1.29 -14.95 10.07
C LYS A 373 -2.19 -15.68 11.10
N PRO A 374 -1.66 -16.51 12.01
CA PRO A 374 -2.41 -17.05 13.14
C PRO A 374 -3.07 -15.98 14.02
N ASP A 375 -2.41 -14.86 14.31
CA ASP A 375 -2.98 -13.80 15.16
C ASP A 375 -4.21 -13.15 14.54
N THR A 376 -4.25 -13.05 13.21
CA THR A 376 -5.43 -12.55 12.49
C THR A 376 -6.61 -13.51 12.64
N VAL A 377 -6.37 -14.82 12.56
CA VAL A 377 -7.41 -15.84 12.80
C VAL A 377 -7.91 -15.80 14.24
N PHE A 378 -7.02 -15.78 15.23
CA PHE A 378 -7.44 -15.72 16.63
C PHE A 378 -8.17 -14.41 16.96
N ARG A 379 -7.79 -13.30 16.33
CA ARG A 379 -8.53 -12.04 16.44
C ARG A 379 -9.93 -12.16 15.86
N THR A 380 -10.09 -12.77 14.68
CA THR A 380 -11.40 -13.02 14.07
C THR A 380 -12.27 -13.90 14.97
N LEU A 381 -11.72 -14.98 15.52
CA LEU A 381 -12.44 -15.85 16.46
C LEU A 381 -12.84 -15.13 17.75
N GLY A 382 -11.94 -14.34 18.33
CA GLY A 382 -12.23 -13.53 19.53
C GLY A 382 -13.32 -12.48 19.27
N ARG A 383 -13.28 -11.84 18.10
CA ARG A 383 -14.33 -10.91 17.65
C ARG A 383 -15.67 -11.63 17.50
N ALA A 384 -15.70 -12.76 16.81
CA ALA A 384 -16.91 -13.56 16.61
C ALA A 384 -17.55 -13.98 17.94
N ALA A 385 -16.74 -14.40 18.92
CA ALA A 385 -17.21 -14.75 20.26
C ALA A 385 -17.82 -13.55 21.00
N ALA A 386 -17.16 -12.40 20.98
CA ALA A 386 -17.67 -11.19 21.61
C ALA A 386 -18.95 -10.65 20.93
N LEU A 387 -19.02 -10.74 19.59
CA LEU A 387 -20.22 -10.41 18.82
C LEU A 387 -21.38 -11.34 19.20
N ARG A 388 -21.14 -12.66 19.24
CA ARG A 388 -22.15 -13.64 19.66
C ARG A 388 -22.68 -13.39 21.06
N GLY A 389 -21.79 -13.11 22.01
CA GLY A 389 -22.19 -12.76 23.38
C GLY A 389 -23.06 -11.50 23.48
N SER A 390 -22.95 -10.58 22.51
CA SER A 390 -23.73 -9.33 22.49
C SER A 390 -25.00 -9.41 21.65
N LEU A 391 -24.99 -10.20 20.57
CA LEU A 391 -26.09 -10.35 19.61
C LEU A 391 -27.02 -11.53 19.93
N GLY A 392 -26.59 -12.47 20.77
CA GLY A 392 -27.33 -13.66 21.18
C GLY A 392 -26.99 -14.91 20.38
N ASP A 393 -27.41 -16.07 20.89
CA ASP A 393 -27.04 -17.40 20.35
C ASP A 393 -27.66 -17.71 18.97
N SER A 394 -28.74 -17.02 18.61
CA SER A 394 -29.37 -17.14 17.29
C SER A 394 -28.77 -16.22 16.23
N ALA A 395 -27.79 -15.38 16.59
CA ALA A 395 -27.18 -14.45 15.66
C ALA A 395 -26.46 -15.18 14.52
N ARG A 396 -26.78 -14.79 13.28
CA ARG A 396 -26.11 -15.28 12.08
C ARG A 396 -24.94 -14.35 11.76
N ILE A 397 -23.73 -14.83 12.03
CA ILE A 397 -22.49 -14.08 11.83
C ILE A 397 -21.74 -14.74 10.68
N ILE A 398 -21.54 -14.02 9.57
CA ILE A 398 -20.73 -14.48 8.45
C ILE A 398 -19.43 -13.65 8.43
N ILE A 399 -18.31 -14.33 8.25
CA ILE A 399 -17.03 -13.69 7.98
C ILE A 399 -16.79 -13.69 6.49
N LEU A 400 -16.51 -12.51 5.94
CA LEU A 400 -16.09 -12.33 4.56
C LEU A 400 -14.59 -12.11 4.55
N THR A 401 -13.86 -12.83 3.71
CA THR A 401 -12.40 -12.74 3.59
C THR A 401 -12.02 -12.77 2.12
N SER A 402 -10.91 -12.13 1.77
CA SER A 402 -10.34 -12.31 0.44
C SER A 402 -9.61 -13.64 0.31
N ASP A 403 -9.14 -14.26 1.40
CA ASP A 403 -8.45 -15.56 1.32
C ASP A 403 -8.76 -16.46 2.50
N LEU A 404 -8.81 -17.77 2.25
CA LEU A 404 -8.92 -18.78 3.29
C LEU A 404 -7.53 -19.30 3.68
N PRO A 405 -7.29 -19.62 4.96
CA PRO A 405 -6.06 -20.29 5.35
C PRO A 405 -5.93 -21.65 4.64
N GLU A 406 -4.70 -22.06 4.34
CA GLU A 406 -4.43 -23.35 3.68
C GLU A 406 -5.13 -24.49 4.43
N PRO A 407 -5.82 -25.42 3.73
CA PRO A 407 -6.73 -26.38 4.38
C PRO A 407 -6.14 -27.23 5.51
N ARG A 408 -4.82 -27.47 5.50
CA ARG A 408 -4.09 -28.28 6.50
C ARG A 408 -3.27 -27.45 7.49
N SER A 409 -3.44 -26.13 7.51
CA SER A 409 -2.75 -25.26 8.44
C SER A 409 -3.40 -25.26 9.83
N ASP A 410 -2.62 -24.93 10.85
CA ASP A 410 -3.13 -24.72 12.22
C ASP A 410 -4.22 -23.63 12.25
N ALA A 411 -4.08 -22.61 11.41
CA ALA A 411 -5.05 -21.54 11.24
C ALA A 411 -6.40 -22.06 10.70
N ALA A 412 -6.39 -22.90 9.67
CA ALA A 412 -7.61 -23.53 9.16
C ALA A 412 -8.22 -24.48 10.20
N THR A 413 -7.39 -25.20 10.95
CA THR A 413 -7.84 -26.10 12.03
C THR A 413 -8.53 -25.32 13.15
N ALA A 414 -7.95 -24.20 13.59
CA ALA A 414 -8.54 -23.32 14.60
C ALA A 414 -9.86 -22.68 14.12
N LEU A 415 -9.93 -22.24 12.86
CA LEU A 415 -11.15 -21.65 12.30
C LEU A 415 -12.28 -22.67 12.17
N ARG A 416 -11.94 -23.95 11.91
CA ARG A 416 -12.93 -25.04 11.81
C ARG A 416 -13.38 -25.56 13.17
N SER A 417 -12.53 -25.50 14.20
CA SER A 417 -12.82 -26.09 15.52
C SER A 417 -13.94 -25.37 16.29
N VAL A 418 -14.19 -24.09 16.02
CA VAL A 418 -15.28 -23.33 16.67
C VAL A 418 -16.67 -23.72 16.16
N GLY A 419 -16.73 -24.34 14.99
CA GLY A 419 -17.96 -24.81 14.36
C GLY A 419 -18.95 -23.70 13.97
N PRO A 420 -20.06 -24.10 13.31
CA PRO A 420 -21.00 -23.15 12.74
C PRO A 420 -21.89 -22.46 13.80
N ARG A 421 -21.80 -22.90 15.05
CA ARG A 421 -22.44 -22.26 16.19
C ARG A 421 -21.80 -20.93 16.53
N LEU A 422 -20.50 -20.74 16.31
CA LEU A 422 -19.86 -19.45 16.56
C LEU A 422 -20.00 -18.54 15.33
N LEU A 423 -19.65 -19.09 14.18
CA LEU A 423 -19.64 -18.43 12.88
C LEU A 423 -20.57 -19.18 11.95
N HIS A 424 -21.61 -18.53 11.44
CA HIS A 424 -22.54 -19.18 10.53
C HIS A 424 -21.84 -19.71 9.28
N ASP A 425 -20.98 -18.90 8.65
CA ASP A 425 -20.13 -19.30 7.53
C ASP A 425 -18.88 -18.41 7.45
N VAL A 426 -17.90 -18.86 6.67
CA VAL A 426 -16.73 -18.09 6.25
C VAL A 426 -16.69 -18.13 4.72
N ILE A 427 -16.85 -16.96 4.09
CA ILE A 427 -16.96 -16.80 2.65
C ILE A 427 -15.66 -16.18 2.12
N ASP A 428 -15.05 -16.88 1.17
CA ASP A 428 -14.00 -16.33 0.31
C ASP A 428 -14.66 -15.52 -0.81
N LEU A 429 -14.44 -14.21 -0.81
CA LEU A 429 -14.98 -13.26 -1.79
C LEU A 429 -14.41 -13.47 -3.22
N ARG A 430 -13.40 -14.32 -3.39
CA ARG A 430 -12.87 -14.68 -4.72
C ARG A 430 -13.43 -15.99 -5.25
N SER A 431 -14.24 -16.70 -4.46
CA SER A 431 -14.75 -18.02 -4.81
C SER A 431 -16.20 -17.97 -5.29
N GLU A 432 -16.42 -18.25 -6.58
CA GLU A 432 -17.76 -18.45 -7.18
C GLU A 432 -18.64 -19.42 -6.36
N HIS A 433 -18.05 -20.51 -5.87
CA HIS A 433 -18.75 -21.50 -5.04
C HIS A 433 -19.17 -20.93 -3.68
N ALA A 434 -18.42 -19.96 -3.15
CA ALA A 434 -18.79 -19.27 -1.91
C ALA A 434 -19.88 -18.22 -2.14
N HIS A 435 -19.88 -17.54 -3.29
CA HIS A 435 -20.96 -16.62 -3.68
C HIS A 435 -22.31 -17.33 -3.85
N LEU A 436 -22.33 -18.57 -4.36
CA LEU A 436 -23.55 -19.38 -4.43
C LEU A 436 -24.16 -19.65 -3.04
N ARG A 437 -23.35 -19.73 -1.97
CA ARG A 437 -23.86 -19.90 -0.61
C ARG A 437 -24.50 -18.60 -0.10
N LEU A 438 -23.85 -17.46 -0.31
CA LEU A 438 -24.45 -16.14 -0.01
C LEU A 438 -25.80 -15.97 -0.70
N LYS A 439 -25.91 -16.38 -1.97
CA LYS A 439 -27.17 -16.31 -2.71
C LYS A 439 -28.26 -17.19 -2.10
N LYS A 440 -27.93 -18.37 -1.58
CA LYS A 440 -28.89 -19.22 -0.85
C LYS A 440 -29.33 -18.59 0.46
N TYR A 441 -28.39 -17.99 1.21
CA TYR A 441 -28.69 -17.28 2.46
C TYR A 441 -29.58 -16.07 2.23
N ALA A 442 -29.29 -15.27 1.22
CA ALA A 442 -30.13 -14.15 0.80
C ALA A 442 -31.54 -14.61 0.41
N ASN A 443 -31.69 -15.81 -0.16
CA ASN A 443 -32.97 -16.41 -0.51
C ASN A 443 -33.65 -17.18 0.65
N GLY A 444 -33.21 -16.97 1.89
CA GLY A 444 -33.89 -17.46 3.08
C GLY A 444 -33.43 -18.82 3.59
N GLU A 445 -32.33 -19.39 3.07
CA GLU A 445 -31.66 -20.50 3.74
C GLU A 445 -31.07 -20.01 5.06
N THR A 446 -31.39 -20.69 6.15
CA THR A 446 -30.97 -20.28 7.50
C THR A 446 -30.07 -21.31 8.18
N SER A 447 -29.81 -22.44 7.52
CA SER A 447 -28.90 -23.48 7.97
C SER A 447 -27.52 -23.27 7.35
N PRO A 448 -26.43 -23.47 8.10
CA PRO A 448 -25.07 -23.46 7.54
C PRO A 448 -24.94 -24.48 6.39
N LEU A 449 -24.22 -24.12 5.33
CA LEU A 449 -24.15 -24.90 4.09
C LEU A 449 -22.76 -25.53 3.91
N PRO A 450 -22.67 -26.66 3.18
CA PRO A 450 -21.38 -27.27 2.86
C PRO A 450 -20.56 -26.34 1.95
N GLY A 451 -19.26 -26.28 2.21
CA GLY A 451 -18.33 -25.39 1.51
C GLY A 451 -17.12 -25.12 2.39
N PHE A 452 -17.18 -24.04 3.19
CA PHE A 452 -16.20 -23.88 4.25
C PHE A 452 -16.35 -25.01 5.28
N TRP A 453 -17.58 -25.33 5.69
CA TRP A 453 -17.87 -26.47 6.56
C TRP A 453 -17.89 -27.78 5.75
N SER A 454 -17.31 -28.85 6.33
CA SER A 454 -17.49 -30.20 5.78
C SER A 454 -18.87 -30.73 6.12
N GLU A 455 -19.40 -31.65 5.30
CA GLU A 455 -20.68 -32.31 5.59
C GLU A 455 -20.67 -33.02 6.94
N GLU A 456 -19.54 -33.65 7.31
CA GLU A 456 -19.34 -34.25 8.64
C GLU A 456 -19.53 -33.24 9.77
N THR A 457 -19.01 -32.01 9.60
CA THR A 457 -19.14 -30.94 10.61
C THR A 457 -20.59 -30.50 10.77
N LEU A 458 -21.32 -30.39 9.65
CA LEU A 458 -22.72 -29.98 9.65
C LEU A 458 -23.64 -31.08 10.22
N ASN A 459 -23.37 -32.34 9.89
CA ASN A 459 -24.12 -33.49 10.38
C ASN A 459 -23.90 -33.75 11.89
N ALA A 460 -22.78 -33.26 12.45
CA ALA A 460 -22.49 -33.34 13.88
C ALA A 460 -23.23 -32.28 14.71
N LEU A 461 -23.94 -31.34 14.08
CA LEU A 461 -24.75 -30.36 14.81
C LEU A 461 -26.03 -31.04 15.35
N PRO A 462 -26.37 -30.84 16.63
CA PRO A 462 -27.67 -31.28 17.11
C PRO A 462 -28.77 -30.50 16.39
N SER A 463 -29.85 -31.18 16.03
CA SER A 463 -31.01 -30.59 15.38
C SER A 463 -31.50 -29.36 16.16
N PRO A 464 -31.90 -28.27 15.48
CA PRO A 464 -32.48 -27.11 16.15
C PRO A 464 -33.69 -27.55 16.99
N GLN A 465 -33.71 -27.16 18.26
CA GLN A 465 -34.84 -27.37 19.17
C GLN A 465 -35.96 -26.38 18.89
#